data_AF-A0A5B8VRT2-F1
#
_entry.id   AF-A0A5B8VRT2-F1
#
_cell.length_a   1.000
_cell.length_b   1.000
_cell.length_c   1.000
_cell.angle_alpha   90.00
_cell.angle_beta   90.00
_cell.angle_gamma   90.00
#
_symmetry.space_group_name_H-M   'P 1'
#
loop_
_entity.id
_entity.type
_entity.pdbx_description
1 polymer ?
#
loop_
_entity_poly.entity_id
_entity_poly.type
_entity_poly.pdbx_seq_one_letter_code
_entity_poly.pdbx_strand_id
1 'polypeptide(L)'
;MALQDVYADYYGKWLTEGSMDYIDFDGLESCMYQGHGQYSFKRFFRGLFDSYYRHGGKYLRVMGSAVQEGSWHYMSVCNVGGGDHMFNPVYNKWGIEGKDMRYVFESSYFPATFGIQSYQSNWSLYDAENLEAKSIGWDATYMLGLSQQAVEASGEKAAIFKAINIWQQARKAAIFTRTIKARLKNLKYKFHLERSASGRFSLFSVKENRFTDTPLVAKGTVLNLQNEFDTQPMDLSLQLHMPKEKSIQGLSIQLAGAKAITIHETLLNGQYILIKKACYIWLIQDANHWTPLWQIPGKKSAKEKVKLKSVPFNQMQICKR
;
A
#
# COMPACT_ATOMS: atom_id res chain seq x y z
N MET A 1 -38.65 -2.47 12.76
CA MET A 1 -38.03 -3.74 12.29
C MET A 1 -38.43 -4.18 10.87
N ALA A 2 -39.67 -3.98 10.36
CA ALA A 2 -40.02 -4.45 8.99
C ALA A 2 -39.06 -3.93 7.89
N LEU A 3 -38.64 -2.66 7.98
CA LEU A 3 -37.66 -2.07 7.05
C LEU A 3 -36.29 -2.76 7.10
N GLN A 4 -35.85 -3.21 8.28
CA GLN A 4 -34.59 -3.94 8.45
C GLN A 4 -34.64 -5.29 7.73
N ASP A 5 -35.77 -6.00 7.81
CA ASP A 5 -35.95 -7.27 7.11
C ASP A 5 -35.95 -7.06 5.59
N VAL A 6 -36.57 -5.98 5.10
CA VAL A 6 -36.53 -5.57 3.68
C VAL A 6 -35.10 -5.29 3.22
N TYR A 7 -34.31 -4.54 4.00
CA TYR A 7 -32.91 -4.29 3.65
C TYR A 7 -32.07 -5.57 3.66
N ALA A 8 -32.27 -6.44 4.65
CA ALA A 8 -31.55 -7.71 4.72
C ALA A 8 -31.83 -8.58 3.49
N ASP A 9 -33.09 -8.68 3.08
CA ASP A 9 -33.49 -9.42 1.86
C ASP A 9 -32.90 -8.80 0.60
N TYR A 10 -33.01 -7.46 0.46
CA TYR A 10 -32.46 -6.70 -0.66
C TYR A 10 -30.95 -6.90 -0.82
N TYR A 11 -30.18 -6.74 0.27
CA TYR A 11 -28.73 -6.92 0.22
C TYR A 11 -28.35 -8.35 -0.12
N GLY A 12 -29.04 -9.35 0.43
CA GLY A 12 -28.77 -10.76 0.13
C GLY A 12 -28.94 -11.06 -1.36
N LYS A 13 -30.04 -10.58 -1.96
CA LYS A 13 -30.28 -10.68 -3.40
C LYS A 13 -29.26 -9.91 -4.22
N TRP A 14 -29.06 -8.63 -3.91
CA TRP A 14 -28.17 -7.74 -4.67
C TRP A 14 -26.73 -8.25 -4.72
N LEU A 15 -26.22 -8.79 -3.60
CA LEU A 15 -24.89 -9.39 -3.52
C LEU A 15 -24.76 -10.58 -4.48
N THR A 16 -25.75 -11.47 -4.51
CA THR A 16 -25.72 -12.60 -5.45
C THR A 16 -25.85 -12.18 -6.91
N GLU A 17 -26.73 -11.23 -7.24
CA GLU A 17 -26.89 -10.69 -8.60
C GLU A 17 -25.62 -9.98 -9.08
N GLY A 18 -24.93 -9.29 -8.17
CA GLY A 18 -23.65 -8.63 -8.43
C GLY A 18 -22.44 -9.56 -8.39
N SER A 19 -22.61 -10.86 -8.14
CA SER A 19 -21.51 -11.82 -7.93
C SER A 19 -20.51 -11.37 -6.86
N MET A 20 -21.01 -10.82 -5.76
CA MET A 20 -20.23 -10.31 -4.64
C MET A 20 -20.42 -11.18 -3.40
N ASP A 21 -19.31 -11.76 -2.92
CA ASP A 21 -19.27 -12.59 -1.71
C ASP A 21 -18.63 -11.86 -0.52
N TYR A 22 -18.59 -10.52 -0.58
CA TYR A 22 -18.00 -9.66 0.44
C TYR A 22 -18.76 -8.33 0.50
N ILE A 23 -19.10 -7.87 1.70
CA ILE A 23 -19.71 -6.57 1.96
C ILE A 23 -19.13 -5.93 3.22
N ASP A 24 -19.01 -4.60 3.19
CA ASP A 24 -18.69 -3.79 4.37
C ASP A 24 -19.91 -2.93 4.74
N PHE A 25 -20.30 -2.94 6.01
CA PHE A 25 -21.36 -2.10 6.55
C PHE A 25 -20.77 -1.00 7.44
N ASP A 26 -20.56 0.17 6.85
CA ASP A 26 -20.25 1.40 7.57
C ASP A 26 -21.56 2.04 8.09
N GLY A 27 -21.71 2.19 9.40
CA GLY A 27 -22.97 2.60 10.04
C GLY A 27 -23.84 1.44 10.55
N LEU A 28 -23.26 0.26 10.75
CA LEU A 28 -23.93 -0.91 11.33
C LEU A 28 -24.55 -0.61 12.71
N GLU A 29 -24.02 0.38 13.43
CA GLU A 29 -24.54 0.92 14.69
C GLU A 29 -26.02 1.32 14.61
N SER A 30 -26.51 1.64 13.40
CA SER A 30 -27.92 1.95 13.16
C SER A 30 -28.89 0.81 13.52
N CYS A 31 -28.42 -0.44 13.59
CA CYS A 31 -29.20 -1.55 14.13
C CYS A 31 -29.65 -1.28 15.58
N MET A 32 -28.84 -0.56 16.38
CA MET A 32 -29.19 -0.24 17.76
C MET A 32 -30.32 0.78 17.87
N TYR A 33 -30.52 1.63 16.85
CA TYR A 33 -31.55 2.69 16.87
C TYR A 33 -32.98 2.14 16.79
N GLN A 34 -33.15 0.83 16.59
CA GLN A 34 -34.45 0.16 16.61
C GLN A 34 -35.00 -0.07 18.04
N GLY A 35 -34.22 0.22 19.10
CA GLY A 35 -34.66 0.08 20.50
C GLY A 35 -34.60 -1.36 21.05
N HIS A 36 -34.12 -2.33 20.27
CA HIS A 36 -34.01 -3.74 20.68
C HIS A 36 -32.58 -4.17 21.03
N GLY A 37 -31.64 -3.22 21.12
CA GLY A 37 -30.24 -3.49 21.42
C GLY A 37 -29.62 -4.50 20.46
N GLN A 38 -28.89 -5.47 21.00
CA GLN A 38 -28.10 -6.43 20.22
C GLN A 38 -28.93 -7.40 19.36
N TYR A 39 -30.20 -7.61 19.73
CA TYR A 39 -31.12 -8.46 18.96
C TYR A 39 -31.30 -7.96 17.52
N SER A 40 -31.25 -6.65 17.30
CA SER A 40 -31.35 -6.07 15.97
C SER A 40 -30.25 -6.57 15.03
N PHE A 41 -29.00 -6.67 15.48
CA PHE A 41 -27.90 -7.18 14.63
C PHE A 41 -28.14 -8.63 14.22
N LYS A 42 -28.53 -9.49 15.18
CA LYS A 42 -28.83 -10.90 14.90
C LYS A 42 -29.91 -11.05 13.85
N ARG A 43 -31.00 -10.30 13.98
CA ARG A 43 -32.13 -10.36 13.06
C ARG A 43 -31.72 -9.91 11.66
N PHE A 44 -30.96 -8.81 11.55
CA PHE A 44 -30.48 -8.29 10.27
C PHE A 44 -29.59 -9.30 9.58
N PHE A 45 -28.53 -9.76 10.26
CA PHE A 45 -27.59 -10.70 9.67
C PHE A 45 -28.22 -12.05 9.35
N ARG A 46 -29.13 -12.55 10.20
CA ARG A 46 -29.85 -13.79 9.90
C ARG A 46 -30.64 -13.66 8.59
N GLY A 47 -31.41 -12.58 8.44
CA GLY A 47 -32.16 -12.31 7.22
C GLY A 47 -31.25 -12.14 6.00
N LEU A 48 -30.13 -11.46 6.16
CA LEU A 48 -29.15 -11.22 5.09
C LEU A 48 -28.57 -12.53 4.58
N PHE A 49 -28.06 -13.38 5.49
CA PHE A 49 -27.48 -14.66 5.13
C PHE A 49 -28.53 -15.61 4.55
N ASP A 50 -29.72 -15.70 5.17
CA ASP A 50 -30.81 -16.53 4.64
C ASP A 50 -31.24 -16.08 3.24
N SER A 51 -31.33 -14.77 2.97
CA SER A 51 -31.59 -14.25 1.63
C SER A 51 -30.46 -14.57 0.65
N TYR A 52 -29.21 -14.31 1.02
CA TYR A 52 -28.04 -14.57 0.18
C TYR A 52 -27.94 -16.06 -0.21
N TYR A 53 -28.16 -16.99 0.72
CA TYR A 53 -28.20 -18.43 0.42
C TYR A 53 -29.37 -18.82 -0.48
N ARG A 54 -30.58 -18.28 -0.22
CA ARG A 54 -31.75 -18.54 -1.08
C ARG A 54 -31.53 -18.11 -2.52
N HIS A 55 -30.73 -17.07 -2.75
CA HIS A 55 -30.40 -16.57 -4.09
C HIS A 55 -29.11 -17.19 -4.68
N GLY A 56 -28.60 -18.27 -4.09
CA GLY A 56 -27.50 -19.07 -4.66
C GLY A 56 -26.09 -18.69 -4.19
N GLY A 57 -25.98 -17.73 -3.26
CA GLY A 57 -24.74 -17.43 -2.57
C GLY A 57 -24.23 -18.61 -1.74
N LYS A 58 -22.91 -18.72 -1.57
CA LYS A 58 -22.28 -19.87 -0.87
C LYS A 58 -21.53 -19.50 0.41
N TYR A 59 -20.86 -18.36 0.43
CA TYR A 59 -20.08 -17.95 1.58
C TYR A 59 -19.94 -16.43 1.61
N LEU A 60 -20.87 -15.76 2.29
CA LEU A 60 -20.83 -14.32 2.45
C LEU A 60 -19.80 -13.95 3.53
N ARG A 61 -18.86 -13.09 3.17
CA ARG A 61 -17.97 -12.41 4.13
C ARG A 61 -18.50 -11.03 4.43
N VAL A 62 -18.51 -10.70 5.72
CA VAL A 62 -19.00 -9.39 6.20
C VAL A 62 -17.89 -8.68 6.95
N MET A 63 -17.66 -7.43 6.60
CA MET A 63 -16.96 -6.47 7.43
C MET A 63 -17.97 -5.46 7.99
N GLY A 64 -17.72 -4.97 9.19
CA GLY A 64 -18.58 -3.97 9.82
C GLY A 64 -17.99 -3.47 11.12
N SER A 65 -18.50 -2.36 11.62
CA SER A 65 -18.17 -1.87 12.95
C SER A 65 -18.93 -2.67 14.03
N ALA A 66 -18.89 -2.23 15.29
CA ALA A 66 -19.67 -2.80 16.38
C ALA A 66 -19.58 -4.34 16.52
N VAL A 67 -18.36 -4.85 16.68
CA VAL A 67 -18.12 -6.25 17.08
C VAL A 67 -18.71 -6.50 18.47
N GLN A 68 -19.91 -7.07 18.51
CA GLN A 68 -20.74 -7.20 19.71
C GLN A 68 -21.51 -8.52 19.67
N GLU A 69 -22.21 -8.81 20.77
CA GLU A 69 -23.18 -9.91 20.83
C GLU A 69 -24.13 -9.80 19.64
N GLY A 70 -24.27 -10.88 18.87
CA GLY A 70 -25.15 -10.93 17.72
C GLY A 70 -24.57 -10.54 16.37
N SER A 71 -23.67 -9.57 16.27
CA SER A 71 -22.95 -9.25 15.01
C SER A 71 -21.71 -10.11 14.82
N TRP A 72 -20.99 -10.39 15.91
CA TRP A 72 -19.74 -11.16 15.92
C TRP A 72 -19.82 -12.53 15.22
N HIS A 73 -20.95 -13.23 15.35
CA HIS A 73 -21.15 -14.55 14.74
C HIS A 73 -21.23 -14.54 13.21
N TYR A 74 -21.49 -13.37 12.61
CA TYR A 74 -21.68 -13.22 11.17
C TYR A 74 -20.55 -12.47 10.49
N MET A 75 -19.77 -11.71 11.24
CA MET A 75 -18.68 -10.91 10.70
C MET A 75 -17.44 -11.77 10.46
N SER A 76 -16.72 -11.47 9.39
CA SER A 76 -15.44 -12.07 9.06
C SER A 76 -14.27 -11.18 9.48
N VAL A 77 -14.45 -9.86 9.48
CA VAL A 77 -13.42 -8.85 9.79
C VAL A 77 -14.08 -7.65 10.47
N CYS A 78 -13.34 -6.95 11.35
CA CYS A 78 -13.83 -5.72 11.97
C CYS A 78 -13.49 -4.52 11.08
N ASN A 79 -14.46 -3.65 10.86
CA ASN A 79 -14.23 -2.32 10.34
C ASN A 79 -13.88 -1.39 11.51
N VAL A 80 -12.69 -0.79 11.46
CA VAL A 80 -12.22 0.20 12.43
C VAL A 80 -11.82 1.52 11.76
N GLY A 81 -12.35 1.76 10.56
CA GLY A 81 -11.85 2.77 9.63
C GLY A 81 -10.57 2.30 8.95
N GLY A 82 -9.61 3.20 8.79
CA GLY A 82 -8.37 2.86 8.08
C GLY A 82 -7.38 3.99 7.93
N GLY A 83 -6.51 3.86 6.92
CA GLY A 83 -5.42 4.78 6.62
C GLY A 83 -4.41 4.89 7.76
N ASP A 84 -3.92 6.10 7.96
CA ASP A 84 -2.84 6.43 8.92
C ASP A 84 -3.26 6.29 10.39
N HIS A 85 -4.54 6.07 10.66
CA HIS A 85 -5.04 5.79 12.01
C HIS A 85 -4.72 4.35 12.46
N MET A 86 -4.46 3.44 11.52
CA MET A 86 -4.13 2.03 11.79
C MET A 86 -2.64 1.78 11.60
N PHE A 87 -2.23 1.54 10.35
CA PHE A 87 -0.84 1.36 9.96
C PHE A 87 -0.57 2.25 8.76
N ASN A 88 0.46 3.09 8.86
CA ASN A 88 0.93 3.88 7.74
C ASN A 88 2.08 3.12 7.04
N PRO A 89 1.86 2.59 5.83
CA PRO A 89 2.87 1.82 5.11
C PRO A 89 4.03 2.68 4.57
N VAL A 90 3.79 3.97 4.37
CA VAL A 90 4.78 4.95 3.86
C VAL A 90 5.86 5.22 4.90
N TYR A 91 5.47 5.55 6.13
CA TYR A 91 6.39 5.85 7.23
C TYR A 91 6.71 4.64 8.11
N ASN A 92 6.13 3.48 7.80
CA ASN A 92 6.32 2.23 8.54
C ASN A 92 6.02 2.38 10.04
N LYS A 93 4.91 3.05 10.35
CA LYS A 93 4.53 3.41 11.73
C LYS A 93 3.09 3.05 12.01
N TRP A 94 2.80 2.81 13.27
CA TRP A 94 1.43 2.63 13.76
C TRP A 94 0.77 3.99 13.99
N GLY A 95 -0.54 4.00 13.81
CA GLY A 95 -1.39 5.15 14.06
C GLY A 95 -1.67 5.33 15.55
N ILE A 96 -2.93 5.58 15.88
CA ILE A 96 -3.34 5.95 17.25
C ILE A 96 -3.45 4.67 18.10
N GLU A 97 -2.77 4.64 19.24
CA GLU A 97 -2.72 3.50 20.16
C GLU A 97 -4.11 2.99 20.59
N GLY A 98 -5.09 3.89 20.74
CA GLY A 98 -6.48 3.54 21.09
C GLY A 98 -7.31 2.89 19.97
N LYS A 99 -6.78 2.76 18.75
CA LYS A 99 -7.40 2.03 17.62
C LYS A 99 -6.55 0.84 17.17
N ASP A 100 -5.55 0.46 17.95
CA ASP A 100 -4.63 -0.59 17.56
C ASP A 100 -5.27 -2.00 17.63
N MET A 101 -5.75 -2.47 16.49
CA MET A 101 -6.38 -3.80 16.36
C MET A 101 -5.38 -4.94 16.13
N ARG A 102 -4.07 -4.71 16.26
CA ARG A 102 -3.05 -5.77 16.05
C ARG A 102 -3.23 -6.95 16.99
N TYR A 103 -3.56 -6.67 18.25
CA TYR A 103 -3.57 -7.64 19.34
C TYR A 103 -4.97 -7.89 19.92
N VAL A 104 -5.93 -6.99 19.64
CA VAL A 104 -7.29 -7.01 20.24
C VAL A 104 -8.01 -8.34 20.01
N PHE A 105 -7.79 -8.98 18.86
CA PHE A 105 -8.51 -10.20 18.50
C PHE A 105 -7.68 -11.49 18.63
N GLU A 106 -6.42 -11.43 19.09
CA GLU A 106 -5.56 -12.61 19.18
C GLU A 106 -6.15 -13.71 20.08
N SER A 107 -6.89 -13.35 21.12
CA SER A 107 -7.55 -14.31 22.03
C SER A 107 -8.97 -14.71 21.61
N SER A 108 -9.52 -14.05 20.59
CA SER A 108 -10.95 -14.17 20.23
C SER A 108 -11.17 -14.87 18.89
N TYR A 109 -10.12 -15.43 18.26
CA TYR A 109 -10.17 -16.12 16.95
C TYR A 109 -10.71 -15.28 15.78
N PHE A 110 -10.79 -13.96 15.96
CA PHE A 110 -11.21 -13.03 14.93
C PHE A 110 -9.97 -12.40 14.30
N PRO A 111 -9.94 -12.14 12.99
CA PRO A 111 -8.71 -11.70 12.35
C PRO A 111 -8.36 -10.27 12.78
N ALA A 112 -7.06 -10.05 13.03
CA ALA A 112 -6.51 -8.71 13.10
C ALA A 112 -6.75 -7.99 11.76
N THR A 113 -6.81 -6.66 11.79
CA THR A 113 -7.10 -5.87 10.59
C THR A 113 -6.37 -4.55 10.59
N PHE A 114 -5.91 -4.10 9.43
CA PHE A 114 -5.43 -2.73 9.22
C PHE A 114 -6.51 -1.82 8.65
N GLY A 115 -7.75 -2.32 8.60
CA GLY A 115 -8.91 -1.61 8.09
C GLY A 115 -8.81 -1.34 6.59
N ILE A 116 -9.30 -0.18 6.18
CA ILE A 116 -9.28 0.29 4.79
C ILE A 116 -7.95 0.99 4.52
N GLN A 117 -7.15 0.45 3.60
CA GLN A 117 -5.91 1.05 3.13
C GLN A 117 -6.11 1.55 1.71
N SER A 118 -6.13 2.86 1.51
CA SER A 118 -6.37 3.44 0.19
C SER A 118 -5.06 3.60 -0.57
N TYR A 119 -5.00 3.03 -1.77
CA TYR A 119 -3.88 3.21 -2.69
C TYR A 119 -3.66 4.69 -2.98
N GLN A 120 -2.42 5.15 -2.84
CA GLN A 120 -2.04 6.52 -3.19
C GLN A 120 -1.17 6.51 -4.44
N SER A 121 -1.38 7.49 -5.32
CA SER A 121 -0.61 7.61 -6.56
C SER A 121 0.90 7.76 -6.31
N ASN A 122 1.28 8.29 -5.14
CA ASN A 122 2.66 8.46 -4.70
C ASN A 122 3.24 7.31 -3.89
N TRP A 123 2.55 6.17 -3.82
CA TRP A 123 3.16 4.96 -3.31
C TRP A 123 4.31 4.52 -4.21
N SER A 124 5.45 4.25 -3.57
CA SER A 124 6.49 3.46 -4.18
C SER A 124 6.15 1.96 -4.12
N LEU A 125 6.88 1.16 -4.89
CA LEU A 125 6.89 -0.30 -4.74
C LEU A 125 7.02 -0.72 -3.26
N TYR A 126 7.98 -0.11 -2.55
CA TYR A 126 8.31 -0.50 -1.19
C TYR A 126 7.24 -0.09 -0.16
N ASP A 127 6.38 0.88 -0.46
CA ASP A 127 5.24 1.22 0.39
C ASP A 127 4.18 0.12 0.34
N ALA A 128 3.84 -0.33 -0.88
CA ALA A 128 2.90 -1.45 -1.05
C ALA A 128 3.45 -2.76 -0.45
N GLU A 129 4.72 -3.07 -0.66
CA GLU A 129 5.32 -4.25 -0.04
C GLU A 129 5.41 -4.15 1.47
N ASN A 130 5.57 -2.95 2.02
CA ASN A 130 5.53 -2.76 3.47
C ASN A 130 4.15 -3.05 4.05
N LEU A 131 3.08 -2.63 3.36
CA LEU A 131 1.71 -2.98 3.73
C LEU A 131 1.51 -4.51 3.75
N GLU A 132 1.92 -5.20 2.68
CA GLU A 132 1.86 -6.66 2.56
C GLU A 132 2.67 -7.34 3.67
N ALA A 133 3.94 -6.98 3.82
CA ALA A 133 4.85 -7.52 4.80
C ALA A 133 4.30 -7.40 6.23
N LYS A 134 3.80 -6.22 6.60
CA LYS A 134 3.23 -6.01 7.94
C LYS A 134 1.94 -6.79 8.11
N SER A 135 1.06 -6.82 7.10
CA SER A 135 -0.18 -7.59 7.20
C SER A 135 0.11 -9.07 7.45
N ILE A 136 1.11 -9.64 6.78
CA ILE A 136 1.52 -11.04 6.97
C ILE A 136 2.22 -11.23 8.32
N GLY A 137 3.03 -10.26 8.74
CA GLY A 137 3.70 -10.29 10.04
C GLY A 137 2.73 -10.45 11.21
N TRP A 138 1.61 -9.71 11.18
CA TRP A 138 0.55 -9.76 12.21
C TRP A 138 -0.62 -10.68 11.89
N ASP A 139 -0.56 -11.44 10.79
CA ASP A 139 -1.71 -12.20 10.29
C ASP A 139 -2.98 -11.35 10.11
N ALA A 140 -2.79 -10.07 9.79
CA ALA A 140 -3.85 -9.11 9.59
C ALA A 140 -4.43 -9.17 8.17
N THR A 141 -5.70 -8.77 8.07
CA THR A 141 -6.38 -8.47 6.82
C THR A 141 -6.43 -6.96 6.57
N TYR A 142 -6.68 -6.54 5.33
CA TYR A 142 -7.04 -5.16 5.02
C TYR A 142 -7.85 -5.14 3.73
N MET A 143 -8.63 -4.08 3.55
CA MET A 143 -9.23 -3.76 2.25
C MET A 143 -8.33 -2.78 1.53
N LEU A 144 -7.96 -3.09 0.28
CA LEU A 144 -7.23 -2.15 -0.56
C LEU A 144 -8.23 -1.29 -1.33
N GLY A 145 -8.41 -0.03 -0.90
CA GLY A 145 -9.22 0.94 -1.62
C GLY A 145 -8.52 1.36 -2.90
N LEU A 146 -9.19 1.19 -4.04
CA LEU A 146 -8.66 1.55 -5.36
C LEU A 146 -9.59 2.57 -6.04
N SER A 147 -9.00 3.52 -6.75
CA SER A 147 -9.71 4.34 -7.73
C SER A 147 -8.90 4.39 -9.01
N GLN A 148 -9.58 4.46 -10.16
CA GLN A 148 -8.91 4.58 -11.45
C GLN A 148 -8.00 5.81 -11.47
N GLN A 149 -8.47 6.95 -10.96
CA GLN A 149 -7.67 8.17 -10.90
C GLN A 149 -6.36 7.99 -10.12
N ALA A 150 -6.40 7.36 -8.94
CA ALA A 150 -5.21 7.18 -8.11
C ALA A 150 -4.23 6.16 -8.71
N VAL A 151 -4.75 5.06 -9.24
CA VAL A 151 -3.93 4.00 -9.88
C VAL A 151 -3.26 4.53 -11.13
N GLU A 152 -4.01 5.20 -11.99
CA GLU A 152 -3.49 5.73 -13.25
C GLU A 152 -2.43 6.82 -13.00
N ALA A 153 -2.63 7.69 -12.00
CA ALA A 153 -1.63 8.69 -11.65
C ALA A 153 -0.33 8.13 -11.01
N SER A 154 -0.21 6.81 -10.77
CA SER A 154 0.98 6.23 -10.16
C SER A 154 2.06 5.82 -11.16
N GLY A 155 3.28 6.27 -10.91
CA GLY A 155 4.46 5.85 -11.67
C GLY A 155 4.89 4.40 -11.43
N GLU A 156 4.51 3.78 -10.31
CA GLU A 156 4.92 2.41 -9.98
C GLU A 156 3.78 1.39 -10.04
N LYS A 157 2.61 1.72 -10.60
CA LYS A 157 1.40 0.87 -10.58
C LYS A 157 1.65 -0.58 -10.98
N ALA A 158 2.34 -0.82 -12.10
CA ALA A 158 2.62 -2.16 -12.58
C ALA A 158 3.56 -2.95 -11.64
N ALA A 159 4.57 -2.28 -11.08
CA ALA A 159 5.48 -2.88 -10.12
C ALA A 159 4.76 -3.20 -8.79
N ILE A 160 3.90 -2.30 -8.32
CA ILE A 160 3.11 -2.48 -7.10
C ILE A 160 2.16 -3.67 -7.23
N PHE A 161 1.34 -3.74 -8.29
CA PHE A 161 0.41 -4.86 -8.46
C PHE A 161 1.13 -6.19 -8.64
N LYS A 162 2.28 -6.19 -9.33
CA LYS A 162 3.13 -7.38 -9.41
C LYS A 162 3.65 -7.81 -8.04
N ALA A 163 4.09 -6.87 -7.20
CA ALA A 163 4.59 -7.16 -5.87
C ALA A 163 3.48 -7.70 -4.95
N ILE A 164 2.32 -7.03 -4.90
CA ILE A 164 1.12 -7.51 -4.19
C ILE A 164 0.82 -8.95 -4.61
N ASN A 165 0.80 -9.24 -5.92
CA ASN A 165 0.55 -10.59 -6.42
C ASN A 165 1.60 -11.61 -5.92
N ILE A 166 2.90 -11.26 -5.92
CA ILE A 166 3.98 -12.12 -5.42
C ILE A 166 3.80 -12.39 -3.92
N TRP A 167 3.54 -11.36 -3.11
CA TRP A 167 3.31 -11.49 -1.67
C TRP A 167 2.09 -12.36 -1.36
N GLN A 168 0.99 -12.16 -2.08
CA GLN A 168 -0.24 -12.94 -1.89
C GLN A 168 -0.09 -14.39 -2.34
N GLN A 169 0.69 -14.68 -3.39
CA GLN A 169 1.06 -16.04 -3.76
C GLN A 169 1.92 -16.71 -2.69
N ALA A 170 2.91 -16.00 -2.14
CA ALA A 170 3.73 -16.50 -1.04
C ALA A 170 2.87 -16.78 0.22
N ARG A 171 1.91 -15.90 0.52
CA ARG A 171 0.97 -16.07 1.63
C ARG A 171 0.10 -17.31 1.44
N LYS A 172 -0.47 -17.49 0.23
CA LYS A 172 -1.26 -18.68 -0.14
C LYS A 172 -0.45 -19.98 -0.05
N ALA A 173 0.85 -19.93 -0.38
CA ALA A 173 1.75 -21.06 -0.27
C ALA A 173 2.20 -21.35 1.19
N ALA A 174 1.73 -20.58 2.18
CA ALA A 174 2.01 -20.76 3.60
C ALA A 174 3.51 -20.83 3.97
N ILE A 175 4.37 -20.12 3.22
CA ILE A 175 5.84 -20.21 3.40
C ILE A 175 6.38 -19.33 4.55
N PHE A 176 5.56 -18.45 5.12
CA PHE A 176 5.97 -17.52 6.16
C PHE A 176 5.93 -18.19 7.54
N THR A 177 7.07 -18.70 7.99
CA THR A 177 7.22 -19.27 9.34
C THR A 177 7.04 -18.22 10.44
N ARG A 178 6.82 -18.66 11.69
CA ARG A 178 6.74 -17.77 12.87
C ARG A 178 7.95 -16.84 12.97
N THR A 179 9.15 -17.34 12.70
CA THR A 179 10.38 -16.54 12.71
C THR A 179 10.38 -15.47 11.62
N ILE A 180 9.92 -15.81 10.41
CA ILE A 180 9.82 -14.84 9.32
C ILE A 180 8.77 -13.77 9.65
N LYS A 181 7.59 -14.17 10.13
CA LYS A 181 6.54 -13.24 10.55
C LYS A 181 7.04 -12.28 11.63
N ALA A 182 7.76 -12.77 12.63
CA ALA A 182 8.37 -11.94 13.67
C ALA A 182 9.36 -10.92 13.08
N ARG A 183 10.17 -11.31 12.08
CA ARG A 183 11.03 -10.39 11.34
C ARG A 183 10.23 -9.34 10.58
N LEU A 184 9.13 -9.73 9.91
CA LEU A 184 8.27 -8.81 9.17
C LEU A 184 7.63 -7.75 10.08
N LYS A 185 7.39 -8.03 11.37
CA LYS A 185 6.89 -7.05 12.35
C LYS A 185 7.89 -5.92 12.67
N ASN A 186 9.17 -6.05 12.30
CA ASN A 186 10.19 -5.06 12.65
C ASN A 186 9.97 -3.72 11.93
N LEU A 187 9.74 -2.63 12.68
CA LEU A 187 9.48 -1.29 12.14
C LEU A 187 10.74 -0.52 11.71
N LYS A 188 11.94 -1.03 12.01
CA LYS A 188 13.20 -0.47 11.50
C LYS A 188 13.32 -0.64 9.97
N TYR A 189 12.66 -1.67 9.42
CA TYR A 189 12.80 -2.13 8.05
C TYR A 189 11.45 -2.23 7.32
N LYS A 190 11.49 -1.86 6.03
CA LYS A 190 10.55 -2.37 5.03
C LYS A 190 11.10 -3.68 4.46
N PHE A 191 10.34 -4.37 3.62
CA PHE A 191 10.74 -5.64 3.05
C PHE A 191 10.45 -5.70 1.57
N HIS A 192 11.29 -6.45 0.85
CA HIS A 192 11.13 -6.72 -0.57
C HIS A 192 11.14 -8.22 -0.82
N LEU A 193 10.20 -8.71 -1.61
CA LEU A 193 10.07 -10.12 -1.93
C LEU A 193 10.21 -10.35 -3.44
N GLU A 194 11.22 -11.13 -3.83
CA GLU A 194 11.38 -11.56 -5.22
C GLU A 194 11.01 -13.04 -5.36
N ARG A 195 10.39 -13.39 -6.49
CA ARG A 195 10.18 -14.77 -6.92
C ARG A 195 11.08 -15.06 -8.11
N SER A 196 11.96 -16.05 -7.96
CA SER A 196 12.81 -16.53 -9.04
C SER A 196 12.01 -17.33 -10.09
N ALA A 197 12.59 -17.54 -11.28
CA ALA A 197 11.99 -18.39 -12.32
C ALA A 197 11.71 -19.83 -11.84
N SER A 198 12.52 -20.35 -10.91
CA SER A 198 12.32 -21.66 -10.27
C SER A 198 11.17 -21.69 -9.25
N GLY A 199 10.51 -20.55 -9.00
CA GLY A 199 9.44 -20.42 -8.03
C GLY A 199 9.89 -20.17 -6.59
N ARG A 200 11.21 -20.19 -6.31
CA ARG A 200 11.76 -19.84 -4.99
C ARG A 200 11.57 -18.36 -4.67
N PHE A 201 11.29 -18.07 -3.40
CA PHE A 201 11.15 -16.71 -2.87
C PHE A 201 12.40 -16.27 -2.11
N SER A 202 12.78 -15.01 -2.29
CA SER A 202 13.90 -14.36 -1.60
C SER A 202 13.42 -13.09 -0.91
N LEU A 203 13.64 -12.99 0.40
CA LEU A 203 13.20 -11.88 1.24
C LEU A 203 14.36 -10.98 1.64
N PHE A 204 14.27 -9.70 1.28
CA PHE A 204 15.28 -8.68 1.56
C PHE A 204 14.75 -7.65 2.55
N SER A 205 15.61 -7.17 3.45
CA SER A 205 15.31 -6.01 4.28
C SER A 205 15.63 -4.74 3.50
N VAL A 206 14.73 -3.76 3.56
CA VAL A 206 14.86 -2.49 2.85
C VAL A 206 14.95 -1.35 3.87
N LYS A 207 15.96 -0.50 3.69
CA LYS A 207 16.11 0.76 4.43
C LYS A 207 15.95 1.91 3.45
N GLU A 208 14.87 2.65 3.65
CA GLU A 208 14.50 3.78 2.81
C GLU A 208 15.11 5.08 3.36
N ASN A 209 15.61 5.91 2.45
CA ASN A 209 15.87 7.33 2.66
C ASN A 209 14.74 8.10 1.98
N ARG A 210 13.84 8.71 2.76
CA ARG A 210 12.73 9.50 2.22
C ARG A 210 12.92 10.97 2.59
N PHE A 211 12.83 11.83 1.59
CA PHE A 211 12.92 13.27 1.72
C PHE A 211 11.64 13.88 1.14
N THR A 212 10.91 14.62 1.96
CA THR A 212 9.75 15.40 1.53
C THR A 212 10.13 16.87 1.44
N ASP A 213 9.41 17.64 0.64
CA ASP A 213 9.54 19.09 0.60
C ASP A 213 10.95 19.64 0.36
N THR A 214 11.76 18.86 -0.37
CA THR A 214 13.14 19.21 -0.68
C THR A 214 13.18 20.24 -1.80
N PRO A 215 13.63 21.49 -1.55
CA PRO A 215 13.67 22.49 -2.61
C PRO A 215 14.77 22.15 -3.60
N LEU A 216 14.47 22.17 -4.90
CA LEU A 216 15.46 22.01 -5.96
C LEU A 216 16.05 23.37 -6.38
N VAL A 217 17.23 23.75 -5.91
CA VAL A 217 17.80 25.07 -6.28
C VAL A 217 18.80 24.98 -7.43
N ALA A 218 19.01 26.06 -8.18
CA ALA A 218 19.94 26.08 -9.33
C ALA A 218 21.38 25.66 -8.96
N LYS A 219 21.85 26.00 -7.75
CA LYS A 219 23.15 25.56 -7.21
C LYS A 219 23.18 24.07 -6.85
N GLY A 220 22.00 23.50 -6.70
CA GLY A 220 21.74 22.14 -6.33
C GLY A 220 21.52 21.90 -4.86
N THR A 221 20.79 20.81 -4.56
CA THR A 221 20.46 20.38 -3.20
C THR A 221 21.18 19.09 -2.90
N VAL A 222 21.91 19.08 -1.78
CA VAL A 222 22.68 17.92 -1.34
C VAL A 222 21.85 17.11 -0.35
N LEU A 223 21.63 15.84 -0.66
CA LEU A 223 20.93 14.90 0.19
C LEU A 223 21.91 13.86 0.71
N ASN A 224 21.93 13.72 2.03
CA ASN A 224 22.79 12.75 2.72
C ASN A 224 22.06 11.43 2.83
N LEU A 225 22.59 10.39 2.18
CA LEU A 225 22.03 9.06 2.24
C LEU A 225 22.64 8.26 3.38
N GLN A 226 21.80 7.49 4.04
CA GLN A 226 22.20 6.48 5.00
C GLN A 226 22.06 5.10 4.36
N ASN A 227 23.12 4.30 4.47
CA ASN A 227 23.12 2.91 4.04
C ASN A 227 23.81 2.09 5.13
N GLU A 228 23.04 1.25 5.81
CA GLU A 228 23.55 0.34 6.84
C GLU A 228 23.85 -1.06 6.30
N PHE A 229 23.64 -1.29 5.01
CA PHE A 229 23.95 -2.54 4.33
C PHE A 229 25.24 -2.44 3.53
N ASP A 230 25.72 -3.60 3.07
CA ASP A 230 26.81 -3.70 2.12
C ASP A 230 26.51 -2.94 0.83
N THR A 231 27.56 -2.64 0.07
CA THR A 231 27.43 -1.87 -1.16
C THR A 231 26.56 -2.60 -2.19
N GLN A 232 25.50 -1.94 -2.63
CA GLN A 232 24.45 -2.49 -3.48
C GLN A 232 23.96 -1.47 -4.53
N PRO A 233 23.26 -1.92 -5.59
CA PRO A 233 22.58 -1.03 -6.51
C PRO A 233 21.54 -0.14 -5.82
N MET A 234 21.42 1.11 -6.27
CA MET A 234 20.43 2.05 -5.76
C MET A 234 19.17 2.05 -6.64
N ASP A 235 18.01 2.10 -5.97
CA ASP A 235 16.75 2.51 -6.58
C ASP A 235 16.42 3.93 -6.11
N LEU A 236 15.99 4.79 -7.04
CA LEU A 236 15.57 6.15 -6.79
C LEU A 236 14.20 6.38 -7.44
N SER A 237 13.29 6.99 -6.69
CA SER A 237 12.05 7.57 -7.18
C SER A 237 12.04 9.05 -6.82
N LEU A 238 11.75 9.89 -7.81
CA LEU A 238 11.63 11.33 -7.63
C LEU A 238 10.29 11.77 -8.23
N GLN A 239 9.49 12.47 -7.44
CA GLN A 239 8.23 13.05 -7.88
C GLN A 239 8.39 14.56 -7.94
N LEU A 240 7.90 15.17 -9.01
CA LEU A 240 7.95 16.61 -9.18
C LEU A 240 6.63 17.24 -8.74
N HIS A 241 6.70 18.26 -7.89
CA HIS A 241 5.54 19.01 -7.42
C HIS A 241 5.71 20.51 -7.71
N MET A 242 5.14 21.00 -8.81
CA MET A 242 5.25 22.40 -9.23
C MET A 242 3.90 22.98 -9.66
N PRO A 243 3.75 24.32 -9.73
CA PRO A 243 2.55 24.92 -10.34
C PRO A 243 2.32 24.37 -11.76
N LYS A 244 1.06 24.19 -12.17
CA LYS A 244 0.70 23.50 -13.42
C LYS A 244 1.30 24.17 -14.67
N GLU A 245 1.58 25.46 -14.60
CA GLU A 245 2.09 26.29 -15.69
C GLU A 245 3.64 26.26 -15.78
N LYS A 246 4.31 25.59 -14.84
CA LYS A 246 5.76 25.49 -14.80
C LYS A 246 6.22 24.16 -15.38
N SER A 247 7.41 24.20 -15.98
CA SER A 247 8.15 23.04 -16.42
C SER A 247 9.62 23.19 -16.08
N ILE A 248 10.34 22.07 -16.03
CA ILE A 248 11.79 22.03 -15.81
C ILE A 248 12.44 21.32 -16.97
N GLN A 249 13.55 21.85 -17.45
CA GLN A 249 14.41 21.17 -18.42
C GLN A 249 15.84 21.07 -17.86
N GLY A 250 16.54 19.98 -18.15
CA GLY A 250 17.94 19.82 -17.77
C GLY A 250 18.16 19.44 -16.30
N LEU A 251 17.19 18.75 -15.68
CA LEU A 251 17.34 18.24 -14.32
C LEU A 251 18.56 17.31 -14.25
N SER A 252 19.49 17.63 -13.35
CA SER A 252 20.71 16.84 -13.17
C SER A 252 20.77 16.19 -11.79
N ILE A 253 21.11 14.90 -11.77
CA ILE A 253 21.25 14.06 -10.57
C ILE A 253 22.68 13.54 -10.53
N GLN A 254 23.42 13.88 -9.48
CA GLN A 254 24.80 13.44 -9.31
C GLN A 254 24.98 12.64 -8.03
N LEU A 255 25.46 11.40 -8.14
CA LEU A 255 25.94 10.63 -6.99
C LEU A 255 27.41 10.96 -6.72
N ALA A 256 27.82 10.97 -5.45
CA ALA A 256 29.20 11.30 -5.09
C ALA A 256 30.17 10.30 -5.71
N GLY A 257 31.20 10.81 -6.39
CA GLY A 257 32.15 9.99 -7.13
C GLY A 257 31.65 9.50 -8.50
N ALA A 258 30.40 9.77 -8.88
CA ALA A 258 29.83 9.40 -10.17
C ALA A 258 29.65 10.60 -11.11
N LYS A 259 29.54 10.30 -12.41
CA LYS A 259 29.15 11.28 -13.42
C LYS A 259 27.69 11.71 -13.18
N ALA A 260 27.42 12.99 -13.37
CA ALA A 260 26.05 13.50 -13.30
C ALA A 260 25.20 12.93 -14.44
N ILE A 261 23.98 12.54 -14.11
CA ILE A 261 22.93 12.11 -15.03
C ILE A 261 22.08 13.33 -15.30
N THR A 262 21.89 13.71 -16.56
CA THR A 262 21.05 14.86 -16.93
C THR A 262 19.87 14.39 -17.75
N ILE A 263 18.68 14.86 -17.38
CA ILE A 263 17.43 14.60 -18.08
C ILE A 263 17.15 15.80 -18.98
N HIS A 264 17.20 15.58 -20.29
CA HIS A 264 17.08 16.64 -21.29
C HIS A 264 15.64 16.96 -21.68
N GLU A 265 14.71 16.07 -21.31
CA GLU A 265 13.27 16.25 -21.54
C GLU A 265 12.69 17.37 -20.69
N THR A 266 11.60 17.94 -21.19
CA THR A 266 10.76 18.87 -20.43
C THR A 266 9.91 18.08 -19.44
N LEU A 267 10.11 18.38 -18.16
CA LEU A 267 9.44 17.75 -17.03
C LEU A 267 8.28 18.62 -16.54
N LEU A 268 7.15 18.00 -16.27
CA LEU A 268 5.91 18.64 -15.84
C LEU A 268 5.57 18.30 -14.38
N ASN A 269 4.63 19.05 -13.81
CA ASN A 269 4.07 18.76 -12.50
C ASN A 269 3.48 17.34 -12.43
N GLY A 270 3.75 16.63 -11.33
CA GLY A 270 3.22 15.31 -11.02
C GLY A 270 3.96 14.15 -11.68
N GLN A 271 4.92 14.41 -12.58
CA GLN A 271 5.69 13.36 -13.24
C GLN A 271 6.67 12.67 -12.27
N TYR A 272 6.95 11.41 -12.57
CA TYR A 272 7.92 10.59 -11.84
C TYR A 272 9.15 10.31 -12.67
N ILE A 273 10.30 10.34 -11.99
CA ILE A 273 11.57 9.84 -12.49
C ILE A 273 11.96 8.65 -11.63
N LEU A 274 12.07 7.49 -12.27
CA LEU A 274 12.48 6.25 -11.62
C LEU A 274 13.85 5.83 -12.15
N ILE A 275 14.83 5.68 -11.25
CA ILE A 275 16.09 5.02 -11.56
C ILE A 275 16.10 3.69 -10.82
N LYS A 276 16.18 2.57 -11.54
CA LYS A 276 16.17 1.24 -10.93
C LYS A 276 17.50 0.52 -11.19
N LYS A 277 18.02 -0.15 -10.15
CA LYS A 277 19.27 -0.93 -10.16
C LYS A 277 20.49 -0.17 -10.68
N ALA A 278 20.52 1.16 -10.52
CA ALA A 278 21.57 2.05 -11.02
C ALA A 278 21.90 1.96 -12.54
N CYS A 279 21.05 1.33 -13.36
CA CYS A 279 21.33 1.08 -14.78
C CYS A 279 20.21 1.55 -15.73
N TYR A 280 18.98 1.74 -15.24
CA TYR A 280 17.83 2.11 -16.08
C TYR A 280 17.15 3.36 -15.55
N ILE A 281 17.01 4.38 -16.39
CA ILE A 281 16.21 5.58 -16.12
C ILE A 281 14.90 5.44 -16.89
N TRP A 282 13.80 5.52 -16.17
CA TRP A 282 12.45 5.62 -16.71
C TRP A 282 11.92 7.00 -16.41
N LEU A 283 11.51 7.74 -17.44
CA LEU A 283 10.62 8.88 -17.26
C LEU A 283 9.21 8.40 -17.48
N ILE A 284 8.35 8.75 -16.53
CA ILE A 284 6.95 8.44 -16.63
C ILE A 284 6.27 9.76 -16.97
N GLN A 285 5.97 9.91 -18.26
CA GLN A 285 5.44 11.14 -18.84
C GLN A 285 3.95 11.31 -18.50
N ASP A 286 3.19 10.21 -18.49
CA ASP A 286 1.81 10.13 -18.02
C ASP A 286 1.48 8.70 -17.53
N ALA A 287 0.25 8.51 -17.03
CA ALA A 287 -0.30 7.24 -16.55
C ALA A 287 -0.17 6.05 -17.52
N ASN A 288 -0.12 6.32 -18.83
CA ASN A 288 -0.35 5.36 -19.90
C ASN A 288 0.84 5.21 -20.86
N HIS A 289 1.84 6.10 -20.79
CA HIS A 289 2.99 6.11 -21.68
C HIS A 289 4.30 5.99 -20.89
N TRP A 290 4.90 4.80 -21.02
CA TRP A 290 6.22 4.48 -20.52
C TRP A 290 7.23 4.78 -21.64
N THR A 291 7.97 5.86 -21.53
CA THR A 291 9.04 6.16 -22.48
C THR A 291 10.38 5.83 -21.81
N PRO A 292 11.05 4.71 -22.17
CA PRO A 292 12.38 4.41 -21.63
C PRO A 292 13.34 5.52 -22.05
N LEU A 293 13.86 6.28 -21.08
CA LEU A 293 14.65 7.48 -21.41
C LEU A 293 16.12 7.22 -21.65
N TRP A 294 16.72 6.14 -21.15
CA TRP A 294 18.08 5.67 -21.50
C TRP A 294 18.55 4.52 -20.58
N GLN A 295 19.54 3.76 -21.07
CA GLN A 295 20.34 2.79 -20.31
C GLN A 295 21.68 3.44 -19.91
N ILE A 296 22.01 3.49 -18.62
CA ILE A 296 23.35 3.92 -18.18
C ILE A 296 24.28 2.71 -18.24
N PRO A 297 25.45 2.79 -18.92
CA PRO A 297 26.47 1.75 -18.86
C PRO A 297 27.01 1.65 -17.42
N GLY A 298 26.71 0.54 -16.75
CA GLY A 298 27.01 0.36 -15.33
C GLY A 298 28.51 0.41 -15.02
N LYS A 299 28.89 1.20 -14.00
CA LYS A 299 30.12 0.97 -13.24
C LYS A 299 29.87 1.09 -11.74
N LYS A 300 30.55 0.22 -10.99
CA LYS A 300 30.46 -0.02 -9.55
C LYS A 300 30.82 1.23 -8.71
N SER A 301 29.94 1.54 -7.76
CA SER A 301 30.22 1.85 -6.33
C SER A 301 31.19 2.99 -5.97
N ALA A 302 30.67 3.98 -5.24
CA ALA A 302 31.40 4.76 -4.22
C ALA A 302 30.43 5.14 -3.09
N LYS A 303 30.90 5.56 -1.90
CA LYS A 303 30.04 6.04 -0.79
C LYS A 303 29.35 7.37 -1.19
N GLU A 304 28.02 7.44 -1.10
CA GLU A 304 27.24 8.39 -1.91
C GLU A 304 26.60 9.53 -1.10
N LYS A 305 26.94 10.77 -1.46
CA LYS A 305 26.07 11.96 -1.30
C LYS A 305 25.36 12.18 -2.64
N VAL A 306 24.08 12.52 -2.67
CA VAL A 306 23.41 12.91 -3.93
C VAL A 306 23.36 14.43 -4.01
N LYS A 307 23.80 15.00 -5.13
CA LYS A 307 23.64 16.42 -5.46
C LYS A 307 22.70 16.53 -6.64
N LEU A 308 21.50 17.04 -6.41
CA LEU A 308 20.53 17.41 -7.45
C LEU A 308 20.83 18.82 -7.94
N LYS A 309 20.66 19.17 -9.22
CA LYS A 309 20.75 20.56 -9.74
C LYS A 309 19.63 20.83 -10.76
N SER A 310 18.75 21.77 -10.45
CA SER A 310 17.94 22.66 -11.34
C SER A 310 16.90 23.43 -10.49
N VAL A 311 15.92 24.13 -11.07
CA VAL A 311 14.99 25.15 -10.45
C VAL A 311 13.88 24.46 -9.58
N PRO A 312 13.17 25.09 -8.58
CA PRO A 312 12.62 24.53 -7.30
C PRO A 312 11.89 23.18 -7.30
N PHE A 313 11.52 22.73 -6.09
CA PHE A 313 10.43 21.77 -5.80
C PHE A 313 10.76 20.31 -5.44
N ASN A 314 9.71 19.64 -4.94
CA ASN A 314 9.65 18.98 -3.64
C ASN A 314 9.34 17.47 -3.76
N GLN A 315 10.18 16.64 -3.12
CA GLN A 315 10.01 15.21 -2.74
C GLN A 315 10.84 14.18 -3.55
N MET A 316 11.69 13.43 -2.83
CA MET A 316 12.61 12.42 -3.35
C MET A 316 12.70 11.21 -2.41
N GLN A 317 12.70 10.00 -2.96
CA GLN A 317 12.80 8.76 -2.20
C GLN A 317 13.89 7.86 -2.79
N ILE A 318 14.85 7.48 -1.96
CA ILE A 318 15.98 6.61 -2.33
C ILE A 318 15.90 5.34 -1.48
N CYS A 319 15.74 4.21 -2.16
CA CYS A 319 15.72 2.90 -1.52
C CYS A 319 16.97 2.12 -1.90
N LYS A 320 17.62 1.55 -0.88
CA LYS A 320 18.74 0.63 -1.06
C LYS A 320 18.35 -0.74 -0.51
N ARG A 321 18.64 -1.79 -1.28
CA ARG A 321 18.33 -3.19 -0.99
C ARG A 321 19.56 -4.07 -1.20
#